data_AF-A0A158ISD9-F1
#
_entry.id   AF-A0A158ISD9-F1
#
_cell.length_a   1.000
_cell.length_b   1.000
_cell.length_c   1.000
_cell.angle_alpha   90.00
_cell.angle_beta   90.00
_cell.angle_gamma   90.00
#
_symmetry.space_group_name_H-M   'P 1'
#
loop_
_entity.id
_entity.type
_entity.pdbx_description
1 polymer ?
#
loop_
_entity_poly.entity_id
_entity_poly.type
_entity_poly.pdbx_seq_one_letter_code
_entity_poly.pdbx_strand_id
1 'polypeptide(L)'
;MKKFIAVIASALLATAAFEHTATAADASDAQKAQMKANSEKMEAQADANKKKAEAQSDAAKAQASANEDKASAQADADKKAAKGAKATTAAEASGARHDAAKAQTKANKKMQDAQTKADKKQHEAANDANVAQAKADEKKVEAQNDANKKAAEAKVDAAKKQ
;
A
#
# COMPACT_ATOMS: atom_id res chain seq x y z
N MET A 1 33.25 18.93 24.40
CA MET A 1 33.67 20.07 23.53
C MET A 1 32.43 20.81 23.07
N LYS A 2 32.20 22.02 23.60
CA LYS A 2 31.21 22.97 23.09
C LYS A 2 31.84 23.74 21.94
N LYS A 3 31.20 23.80 20.77
CA LYS A 3 31.33 24.90 19.80
C LYS A 3 29.98 25.12 19.12
N PHE A 4 29.33 26.22 19.51
CA PHE A 4 28.35 26.95 18.72
C PHE A 4 29.04 27.58 17.49
N ILE A 5 28.26 28.27 16.64
CA ILE A 5 28.61 29.19 15.53
C ILE A 5 28.30 28.54 14.15
N ALA A 6 27.53 29.11 13.23
CA ALA A 6 26.78 30.36 13.19
C ALA A 6 25.64 30.25 12.16
N VAL A 7 24.54 30.95 12.46
CA VAL A 7 23.56 31.41 11.47
C VAL A 7 24.28 32.31 10.47
N ILE A 8 24.12 32.03 9.17
CA ILE A 8 24.24 33.06 8.14
C ILE A 8 22.89 33.18 7.48
N ALA A 9 22.14 34.17 7.96
CA ALA A 9 21.14 34.84 7.17
C ALA A 9 21.85 35.46 5.97
N SER A 10 21.45 35.09 4.77
CA SER A 10 21.67 35.89 3.58
C SER A 10 20.31 36.13 2.96
N ALA A 11 19.69 37.20 3.46
CA ALA A 11 18.71 37.95 2.75
C ALA A 11 19.30 38.33 1.39
N LEU A 12 18.79 37.72 0.32
CA LEU A 12 18.76 38.36 -0.99
C LEU A 12 17.31 38.73 -1.26
N LEU A 13 16.89 39.79 -0.56
CA LEU A 13 15.85 40.68 -1.06
C LEU A 13 16.44 41.38 -2.29
N ALA A 14 16.05 40.92 -3.46
CA ALA A 14 16.06 41.72 -4.67
C ALA A 14 14.70 41.52 -5.37
N THR A 15 13.73 42.30 -4.90
CA THR A 15 12.81 43.07 -5.76
C THR A 15 12.32 42.38 -7.04
N ALA A 16 11.44 41.38 -6.89
CA ALA A 16 10.26 41.33 -7.75
C ALA A 16 9.14 41.94 -6.92
N ALA A 17 8.76 43.16 -7.30
CA ALA A 17 7.74 43.95 -6.63
C ALA A 17 6.50 43.11 -6.35
N PHE A 18 6.07 43.19 -5.09
CA PHE A 18 4.74 42.83 -4.64
C PHE A 18 3.69 43.51 -5.53
N GLU A 19 3.17 42.82 -6.54
CA GLU A 19 1.83 43.07 -7.12
C GLU A 19 0.89 41.89 -6.85
N HIS A 20 1.12 41.11 -5.79
CA HIS A 20 0.24 39.99 -5.43
C HIS A 20 -0.25 40.06 -3.98
N THR A 21 -0.39 41.29 -3.45
CA THR A 21 -1.04 41.56 -2.15
C THR A 21 -2.44 42.19 -2.29
N ALA A 22 -3.10 41.99 -3.44
CA ALA A 22 -4.45 42.51 -3.67
C ALA A 22 -5.38 41.54 -4.42
N THR A 23 -5.32 40.22 -4.22
CA THR A 23 -6.32 39.30 -4.83
C THR A 23 -6.66 38.04 -4.04
N ALA A 24 -6.29 37.93 -2.75
CA ALA A 24 -6.86 36.87 -1.92
C ALA A 24 -8.37 37.07 -1.66
N ALA A 25 -8.88 38.30 -1.81
CA ALA A 25 -10.29 38.64 -1.62
C ALA A 25 -11.16 38.44 -2.88
N ASP A 26 -10.57 38.24 -4.06
CA ASP A 26 -11.32 38.17 -5.33
C ASP A 26 -10.71 37.12 -6.29
N ALA A 27 -10.44 35.92 -5.76
CA ALA A 27 -10.12 34.79 -6.62
C ALA A 27 -11.34 34.50 -7.52
N SER A 28 -11.15 34.63 -8.84
CA SER A 28 -12.16 34.28 -9.83
C SER A 28 -12.67 32.86 -9.57
N ASP A 29 -13.95 32.59 -9.85
CA ASP A 29 -14.55 31.27 -9.63
C ASP A 29 -13.78 30.14 -10.34
N ALA A 30 -13.11 30.46 -11.45
CA ALA A 30 -12.20 29.56 -12.15
C ALA A 30 -10.95 29.20 -11.32
N GLN A 31 -10.34 30.15 -10.62
CA GLN A 31 -9.19 29.89 -9.74
C GLN A 31 -9.60 29.07 -8.51
N LYS A 32 -10.77 29.37 -7.91
CA LYS A 32 -11.32 28.57 -6.81
C LYS A 32 -11.62 27.14 -7.25
N ALA A 33 -12.20 26.96 -8.43
CA ALA A 33 -12.46 25.64 -9.01
C ALA A 33 -11.15 24.86 -9.26
N GLN A 34 -10.09 25.52 -9.75
CA GLN A 34 -8.79 24.87 -9.94
C GLN A 34 -8.14 24.47 -8.61
N MET A 35 -8.23 25.30 -7.56
CA MET A 35 -7.73 24.94 -6.23
C MET A 35 -8.51 23.75 -5.64
N LYS A 36 -9.84 23.73 -5.79
CA LYS A 36 -10.69 22.61 -5.36
C LYS A 36 -10.30 21.33 -6.08
N ALA A 37 -10.16 21.39 -7.40
CA ALA A 37 -9.74 20.23 -8.20
C ALA A 37 -8.36 19.70 -7.76
N ASN A 38 -7.41 20.58 -7.45
CA ASN A 38 -6.11 20.16 -6.94
C ASN A 38 -6.23 19.45 -5.56
N SER A 39 -7.08 19.95 -4.67
CA SER A 39 -7.36 19.29 -3.38
C SER A 39 -7.97 17.90 -3.59
N GLU A 40 -9.00 17.79 -4.43
CA GLU A 40 -9.69 16.53 -4.73
C GLU A 40 -8.75 15.49 -5.35
N LYS A 41 -7.83 15.93 -6.24
CA LYS A 41 -6.78 15.07 -6.80
C LYS A 41 -5.83 14.53 -5.74
N MET A 42 -5.42 15.37 -4.80
CA MET A 42 -4.52 14.97 -3.71
C MET A 42 -5.22 14.00 -2.75
N GLU A 43 -6.47 14.29 -2.37
CA GLU A 43 -7.29 13.42 -1.54
C GLU A 43 -7.53 12.06 -2.20
N ALA A 44 -7.87 12.04 -3.49
CA ALA A 44 -8.04 10.81 -4.25
C ALA A 44 -6.77 9.94 -4.25
N GLN A 45 -5.59 10.55 -4.43
CA GLN A 45 -4.33 9.82 -4.36
C GLN A 45 -4.01 9.35 -2.94
N ALA A 46 -4.30 10.16 -1.91
CA ALA A 46 -4.10 9.78 -0.52
C ALA A 46 -4.95 8.56 -0.14
N ASP A 47 -6.23 8.55 -0.55
CA ASP A 47 -7.13 7.41 -0.36
C ASP A 47 -6.63 6.15 -1.05
N ALA A 48 -6.16 6.26 -2.30
CA ALA A 48 -5.59 5.12 -3.01
C ALA A 48 -4.34 4.55 -2.31
N ASN A 49 -3.45 5.43 -1.86
CA ASN A 49 -2.25 5.04 -1.12
C ASN A 49 -2.61 4.36 0.20
N LYS A 50 -3.61 4.87 0.92
CA LYS A 50 -4.10 4.26 2.17
C LYS A 50 -4.62 2.85 1.92
N LYS A 51 -5.51 2.66 0.94
CA LYS A 51 -6.05 1.34 0.58
C LYS A 51 -4.95 0.36 0.16
N LYS A 52 -3.98 0.83 -0.62
CA LYS A 52 -2.81 0.03 -1.00
C LYS A 52 -2.02 -0.43 0.24
N ALA A 53 -1.78 0.48 1.19
CA ALA A 53 -1.05 0.15 2.41
C ALA A 53 -1.81 -0.85 3.29
N GLU A 54 -3.13 -0.69 3.43
CA GLU A 54 -4.00 -1.62 4.16
C GLU A 54 -3.96 -3.02 3.53
N ALA A 55 -4.14 -3.10 2.21
CA ALA A 55 -4.10 -4.36 1.47
C ALA A 55 -2.72 -5.05 1.58
N GLN A 56 -1.62 -4.29 1.49
CA GLN A 56 -0.27 -4.81 1.68
C GLN A 56 -0.03 -5.32 3.10
N SER A 57 -0.59 -4.64 4.12
CA SER A 57 -0.51 -5.08 5.51
C SER A 57 -1.19 -6.43 5.71
N ASP A 58 -2.38 -6.63 5.14
CA ASP A 58 -3.11 -7.89 5.24
C ASP A 58 -2.41 -9.03 4.48
N ALA A 59 -1.83 -8.74 3.31
CA ALA A 59 -0.98 -9.71 2.61
C ALA A 59 0.26 -10.09 3.43
N ALA A 60 0.90 -9.13 4.10
CA ALA A 60 2.06 -9.39 4.96
C ALA A 60 1.68 -10.27 6.17
N LYS A 61 0.54 -10.00 6.82
CA LYS A 61 0.01 -10.85 7.89
C LYS A 61 -0.27 -12.27 7.41
N ALA A 62 -0.87 -12.42 6.22
CA ALA A 62 -1.12 -13.74 5.63
C ALA A 62 0.18 -14.51 5.37
N GLN A 63 1.24 -13.83 4.89
CA GLN A 63 2.55 -14.45 4.73
C GLN A 63 3.18 -14.85 6.07
N ALA A 64 3.06 -14.01 7.10
CA ALA A 64 3.54 -14.33 8.44
C ALA A 64 2.83 -15.59 9.00
N SER A 65 1.50 -15.65 8.93
CA SER A 65 0.73 -16.82 9.32
C SER A 65 1.08 -18.07 8.52
N ALA A 66 1.33 -17.93 7.21
CA ALA A 66 1.78 -19.06 6.40
C ALA A 66 3.16 -19.57 6.83
N ASN A 67 4.08 -18.68 7.22
CA ASN A 67 5.39 -19.08 7.74
C ASN A 67 5.29 -19.80 9.08
N GLU A 68 4.43 -19.33 9.98
CA GLU A 68 4.13 -20.02 11.26
C GLU A 68 3.53 -21.41 11.03
N ASP A 69 2.60 -21.53 10.09
CA ASP A 69 1.98 -22.81 9.73
C ASP A 69 3.00 -23.79 9.15
N LYS A 70 3.91 -23.30 8.30
CA LYS A 70 5.01 -24.11 7.75
C LYS A 70 5.97 -24.59 8.83
N ALA A 71 6.40 -23.69 9.71
CA ALA A 71 7.29 -24.03 10.82
C ALA A 71 6.65 -25.07 11.74
N SER A 72 5.37 -24.89 12.08
CA SER A 72 4.63 -25.84 12.90
C SER A 72 4.48 -27.20 12.22
N ALA A 73 4.17 -27.22 10.92
CA ALA A 73 4.04 -28.44 10.14
C ALA A 73 5.36 -29.23 10.11
N GLN A 74 6.49 -28.54 9.89
CA GLN A 74 7.79 -29.18 9.86
C GLN A 74 8.20 -29.69 11.25
N ALA A 75 7.94 -28.91 12.32
CA ALA A 75 8.21 -29.35 13.68
C ALA A 75 7.46 -30.63 14.05
N ASP A 76 6.20 -30.77 13.61
CA ASP A 76 5.42 -31.99 13.80
C ASP A 76 6.01 -33.19 13.04
N ALA A 77 6.49 -32.97 11.81
CA ALA A 77 7.17 -34.01 11.03
C ALA A 77 8.49 -34.44 11.69
N ASP A 78 9.31 -33.48 12.12
CA ASP A 78 10.59 -33.73 12.78
C ASP A 78 10.41 -34.50 14.08
N LYS A 79 9.37 -34.16 14.86
CA LYS A 79 9.00 -34.89 16.08
C LYS A 79 8.67 -36.36 15.81
N LYS A 80 8.07 -36.67 14.66
CA LYS A 80 7.78 -38.06 14.25
C LYS A 80 9.02 -38.75 13.72
N ALA A 81 9.86 -38.06 12.95
CA ALA A 81 11.15 -38.57 12.49
C ALA A 81 12.08 -38.96 13.65
N ALA A 82 12.12 -38.16 14.71
CA ALA A 82 12.93 -38.43 15.90
C ALA A 82 12.55 -39.72 16.65
N LYS A 83 11.34 -40.27 16.46
CA LYS A 83 10.93 -41.52 17.11
C LYS A 83 11.76 -42.72 16.66
N GLY A 84 12.29 -42.70 15.42
CA GLY A 84 13.14 -43.78 14.92
C GLY A 84 14.42 -43.97 15.74
N ALA A 85 14.94 -42.90 16.32
CA ALA A 85 16.13 -42.94 17.17
C ALA A 85 15.90 -43.62 18.54
N LYS A 86 14.63 -43.84 18.94
CA LYS A 86 14.25 -44.51 20.19
C LYS A 86 13.80 -45.95 20.00
N ALA A 87 13.76 -46.45 18.76
CA ALA A 87 13.33 -47.81 18.48
C ALA A 87 14.38 -48.81 18.98
N THR A 88 13.93 -49.84 19.71
CA THR A 88 14.79 -50.91 20.25
C THR A 88 14.69 -52.20 19.45
N THR A 89 13.72 -52.29 18.55
CA THR A 89 13.49 -53.43 17.66
C THR A 89 13.37 -53.00 16.20
N ALA A 90 13.62 -53.94 15.29
CA ALA A 90 13.47 -53.70 13.84
C ALA A 90 12.01 -53.33 13.45
N ALA A 91 11.02 -53.93 14.12
CA ALA A 91 9.61 -53.63 13.91
C ALA A 91 9.26 -52.19 14.33
N GLU A 92 9.73 -51.75 15.51
CA GLU A 92 9.55 -50.36 15.97
C GLU A 92 10.24 -49.36 15.03
N ALA A 93 11.44 -49.69 14.56
CA ALA A 93 12.18 -48.84 13.63
C ALA A 93 11.44 -48.70 12.29
N SER A 94 10.89 -49.79 11.76
CA SER A 94 10.08 -49.77 10.54
C SER A 94 8.79 -48.95 10.70
N GLY A 95 8.06 -49.15 11.80
CA GLY A 95 6.87 -48.38 12.13
C GLY A 95 7.17 -46.87 12.27
N ALA A 96 8.25 -46.52 12.96
CA ALA A 96 8.68 -45.13 13.12
C ALA A 96 9.06 -44.48 11.78
N ARG A 97 9.73 -45.20 10.88
CA ARG A 97 10.03 -44.71 9.52
C ARG A 97 8.77 -44.43 8.72
N HIS A 98 7.79 -45.32 8.78
CA HIS A 98 6.52 -45.14 8.10
C HIS A 98 5.70 -43.97 8.68
N ASP A 99 5.68 -43.80 10.00
CA ASP A 99 5.06 -42.65 10.66
C ASP A 99 5.73 -41.33 10.27
N ALA A 100 7.07 -41.32 10.22
CA ALA A 100 7.84 -40.16 9.79
C ALA A 100 7.52 -39.78 8.34
N ALA A 101 7.49 -40.76 7.42
CA ALA A 101 7.14 -40.54 6.03
C ALA A 101 5.72 -39.97 5.89
N LYS A 102 4.74 -40.53 6.61
CA LYS A 102 3.36 -40.00 6.64
C LYS A 102 3.30 -38.57 7.19
N ALA A 103 4.08 -38.28 8.24
CA ALA A 103 4.12 -36.95 8.83
C ALA A 103 4.75 -35.93 7.88
N GLN A 104 5.84 -36.29 7.18
CA GLN A 104 6.46 -35.41 6.18
C GLN A 104 5.52 -35.12 5.01
N THR A 105 4.79 -36.13 4.50
CA THR A 105 3.79 -35.90 3.44
C THR A 105 2.69 -34.93 3.90
N LYS A 106 2.19 -35.08 5.13
CA LYS A 106 1.22 -34.15 5.72
C LYS A 106 1.79 -32.74 5.88
N ALA A 107 3.03 -32.63 6.33
CA ALA A 107 3.71 -31.36 6.50
C ALA A 107 3.87 -30.64 5.17
N ASN A 108 4.39 -31.32 4.14
CA ASN A 108 4.54 -30.79 2.79
C ASN A 108 3.21 -30.25 2.24
N LYS A 109 2.12 -31.01 2.41
CA LYS A 109 0.78 -30.57 2.00
C LYS A 109 0.34 -29.31 2.76
N LYS A 110 0.48 -29.29 4.09
CA LYS A 110 0.12 -28.12 4.90
C LYS A 110 0.95 -26.90 4.52
N MET A 111 2.25 -27.07 4.25
CA MET A 111 3.14 -26.01 3.80
C MET A 111 2.73 -25.44 2.43
N GLN A 112 2.33 -26.31 1.51
CA GLN A 112 1.83 -25.91 0.19
C GLN A 112 0.50 -25.16 0.30
N ASP A 113 -0.44 -25.67 1.09
CA ASP A 113 -1.74 -25.03 1.32
C ASP A 113 -1.58 -23.66 1.98
N ALA A 114 -0.66 -23.55 2.95
CA ALA A 114 -0.33 -22.28 3.61
C ALA A 114 0.27 -21.26 2.63
N GLN A 115 1.21 -21.69 1.79
CA GLN A 115 1.80 -20.80 0.78
C GLN A 115 0.75 -20.34 -0.24
N THR A 116 -0.09 -21.25 -0.74
CA THR A 116 -1.15 -20.93 -1.70
C THR A 116 -2.11 -19.87 -1.14
N LYS A 117 -2.45 -19.94 0.15
CA LYS A 117 -3.29 -18.93 0.80
C LYS A 117 -2.58 -17.57 0.89
N ALA A 118 -1.29 -17.55 1.23
CA ALA A 118 -0.52 -16.30 1.26
C ALA A 118 -0.39 -15.67 -0.13
N ASP A 119 -0.09 -16.47 -1.15
CA ASP A 119 0.02 -16.02 -2.54
C ASP A 119 -1.30 -15.45 -3.04
N LYS A 120 -2.42 -16.11 -2.75
CA LYS A 120 -3.75 -15.60 -3.05
C LYS A 120 -3.99 -14.23 -2.41
N LYS A 121 -3.58 -14.04 -1.15
CA LYS A 121 -3.71 -12.76 -0.45
C LYS A 121 -2.81 -11.67 -1.03
N GLN A 122 -1.61 -12.01 -1.49
CA GLN A 122 -0.76 -11.06 -2.22
C GLN A 122 -1.39 -10.63 -3.54
N HIS A 123 -1.98 -11.56 -4.28
CA HIS A 123 -2.67 -11.26 -5.53
C HIS A 123 -3.92 -10.39 -5.31
N GLU A 124 -4.73 -10.71 -4.29
CA GLU A 124 -5.87 -9.89 -3.88
C GLU A 124 -5.42 -8.46 -3.52
N ALA A 125 -4.35 -8.32 -2.73
CA ALA A 125 -3.84 -7.01 -2.35
C ALA A 125 -3.32 -6.19 -3.55
N ALA A 126 -2.67 -6.84 -4.52
CA ALA A 126 -2.24 -6.20 -5.76
C ALA A 126 -3.45 -5.71 -6.59
N ASN A 127 -4.50 -6.53 -6.68
CA ASN A 127 -5.73 -6.15 -7.37
C ASN A 127 -6.43 -4.97 -6.68
N ASP A 128 -6.55 -5.00 -5.35
CA ASP A 128 -7.15 -3.91 -4.58
C ASP A 128 -6.38 -2.61 -4.74
N ALA A 129 -5.04 -2.67 -4.76
CA ALA A 129 -4.20 -1.51 -5.04
C ALA A 129 -4.44 -0.95 -6.46
N ASN A 130 -4.55 -1.81 -7.46
CA ASN A 130 -4.83 -1.39 -8.84
C ASN A 130 -6.21 -0.76 -8.98
N VAL A 131 -7.24 -1.36 -8.37
CA VAL A 131 -8.60 -0.82 -8.35
C VAL A 131 -8.64 0.53 -7.62
N ALA A 132 -7.94 0.65 -6.49
CA ALA A 132 -7.86 1.91 -5.75
C ALA A 132 -7.17 3.02 -6.57
N GLN A 133 -6.09 2.68 -7.28
CA GLN A 133 -5.40 3.60 -8.17
C GLN A 133 -6.28 4.03 -9.35
N ALA A 134 -6.96 3.07 -10.01
CA ALA A 134 -7.87 3.37 -11.10
C ALA A 134 -9.00 4.33 -10.67
N LYS A 135 -9.61 4.10 -9.50
CA LYS A 135 -10.61 5.00 -8.92
C LYS A 135 -10.05 6.39 -8.59
N ALA A 136 -8.80 6.47 -8.14
CA ALA A 136 -8.18 7.76 -7.91
C ALA A 136 -7.93 8.50 -9.22
N ASP A 137 -7.49 7.82 -10.27
CA ASP A 137 -7.24 8.44 -11.56
C ASP A 137 -8.54 8.90 -12.23
N GLU A 138 -9.62 8.13 -12.12
CA GLU A 138 -10.97 8.54 -12.51
C GLU A 138 -11.39 9.84 -11.81
N LYS A 139 -11.31 9.89 -10.47
CA LYS A 139 -11.62 11.10 -9.69
C LYS A 139 -10.77 12.30 -10.08
N LYS A 140 -9.48 12.10 -10.40
CA LYS A 140 -8.61 13.20 -10.83
C LYS A 140 -9.06 13.79 -12.18
N VAL A 141 -9.51 12.93 -13.09
CA VAL A 141 -10.04 13.35 -14.40
C VAL A 141 -11.34 14.11 -14.22
N GLU A 142 -12.26 13.60 -13.40
CA GLU A 142 -13.52 14.27 -13.07
C GLU A 142 -13.28 15.66 -12.47
N ALA A 143 -12.43 15.76 -11.44
CA ALA A 143 -12.09 17.02 -10.80
C ALA A 143 -11.50 18.04 -11.79
N GLN A 144 -10.63 17.59 -12.71
CA GLN A 144 -10.08 18.47 -13.74
C GLN A 144 -11.14 18.90 -14.77
N ASN A 145 -12.03 18.00 -15.17
CA ASN A 145 -13.10 18.30 -16.12
C ASN A 145 -14.06 19.35 -15.53
N ASP A 146 -14.41 19.23 -14.26
CA ASP A 146 -15.25 20.21 -13.56
C ASP A 146 -14.57 21.58 -13.46
N ALA A 147 -13.28 21.62 -13.14
CA ALA A 147 -12.51 22.87 -13.15
C ALA A 147 -12.45 23.49 -14.56
N ASN A 148 -12.23 22.69 -15.60
CA ASN A 148 -12.20 23.15 -16.99
C ASN A 148 -13.57 23.70 -17.42
N LYS A 149 -14.65 23.03 -17.04
CA LYS A 149 -16.02 23.48 -17.31
C LYS A 149 -16.29 24.83 -16.65
N LYS A 150 -15.90 25.00 -15.38
CA LYS A 150 -16.03 26.28 -14.66
C LYS A 150 -15.20 27.39 -15.29
N ALA A 151 -13.99 27.07 -15.74
CA ALA A 151 -13.16 28.03 -16.46
C ALA A 151 -13.77 28.44 -17.82
N ALA A 152 -14.40 27.51 -18.54
CA ALA A 152 -15.08 27.80 -19.79
C ALA A 152 -16.33 28.66 -19.59
N GLU A 153 -17.16 28.34 -18.57
CA GLU A 153 -18.32 29.15 -18.17
C GLU A 153 -17.89 30.59 -17.85
N ALA A 154 -16.85 30.76 -17.04
CA ALA A 154 -16.32 32.09 -16.68
C ALA A 154 -15.83 32.89 -17.91
N LYS A 155 -15.21 32.23 -18.89
CA LYS A 155 -14.79 32.88 -20.16
C LYS A 155 -15.98 33.34 -20.99
N VAL A 156 -17.03 32.51 -21.09
CA VAL A 156 -18.25 32.85 -21.82
C VAL A 156 -18.96 34.03 -21.15
N ASP A 157 -19.06 34.02 -19.82
CA ASP A 157 -19.69 35.12 -19.08
C ASP A 157 -18.89 36.42 -19.17
N ALA A 158 -17.56 36.35 -19.16
CA ALA A 158 -16.70 37.50 -19.42
C ALA A 158 -16.89 38.05 -20.84
N ALA A 159 -16.99 37.19 -21.85
CA ALA A 159 -17.22 37.59 -23.24
C ALA A 159 -18.60 38.21 -23.47
N LYS A 160 -19.64 37.78 -22.74
CA LYS A 160 -20.99 38.37 -22.81
C LYS A 160 -21.11 39.74 -22.11
N LYS A 161 -20.15 40.09 -21.25
CA LYS A 161 -20.09 41.36 -20.52
C LYS A 161 -19.25 42.43 -21.23
N GLN A 162 -18.62 42.09 -22.35
CA GLN A 162 -17.98 43.02 -23.29
C GLN A 162 -19.00 43.50 -24.33
#